data_AF-A0A3P7P5A8-F1
#
_entry.id   AF-A0A3P7P5A8-F1
#
_cell.length_a   1.000
_cell.length_b   1.000
_cell.length_c   1.000
_cell.angle_alpha   90.00
_cell.angle_beta   90.00
_cell.angle_gamma   90.00
#
_symmetry.space_group_name_H-M   'P 1'
#
loop_
_entity.id
_entity.type
_entity.pdbx_description
1 polymer ?
#
loop_
_entity_poly.entity_id
_entity_poly.type
_entity_poly.pdbx_seq_one_letter_code
_entity_poly.pdbx_strand_id
1 'polypeptide(L)'
;MDRVPHNLRGLFSFCMRAGSDFESNAQPMDPETARWLREALENMTVDLVDEMRKSIAVIIENLNQTDEGARAKITQSLENLIDLTEDINLADIFLKIGGLELLATLFEQPPSPLYCQTGNLLANIVQNNEAAQKIAKKIKKTSEAYFRASQVRLLLIVI
;
A
#
# COMPACT_ATOMS: atom_id res chain seq x y z
N MET A 1 -14.26 -12.62 40.16
CA MET A 1 -13.42 -11.88 39.19
C MET A 1 -14.29 -11.59 37.98
N ASP A 2 -14.58 -10.31 37.74
CA ASP A 2 -15.45 -9.91 36.63
C ASP A 2 -14.78 -10.23 35.29
N ARG A 3 -15.55 -10.85 34.39
CA ARG A 3 -15.08 -11.23 33.05
C ARG A 3 -14.69 -9.98 32.27
N VAL A 4 -13.45 -9.94 31.79
CA VAL A 4 -12.98 -8.90 30.86
C VAL A 4 -13.84 -8.96 29.57
N PRO A 5 -14.44 -7.85 29.13
CA PRO A 5 -15.30 -7.84 27.94
C PRO A 5 -14.51 -8.12 26.66
N HIS A 6 -15.09 -8.90 25.74
CA HIS A 6 -14.45 -9.32 24.48
C HIS A 6 -14.95 -8.50 23.26
N ASN A 7 -15.57 -7.35 23.48
CA ASN A 7 -16.00 -6.45 22.41
C ASN A 7 -15.86 -4.98 22.85
N LEU A 8 -15.73 -4.07 21.87
CA LEU A 8 -15.44 -2.65 22.11
C LEU A 8 -16.51 -1.95 22.97
N ARG A 9 -17.79 -2.28 22.77
CA ARG A 9 -18.89 -1.73 23.58
C ARG A 9 -18.80 -2.18 25.03
N GLY A 10 -18.46 -3.44 25.24
CA GLY A 10 -18.24 -4.01 26.57
C GLY A 10 -17.02 -3.40 27.24
N LEU A 11 -15.91 -3.25 26.50
CA LEU A 11 -14.70 -2.62 27.00
C LEU A 11 -14.97 -1.16 27.40
N PHE A 12 -15.67 -0.40 26.56
CA PHE A 12 -16.09 0.97 26.86
C PHE A 12 -16.96 1.04 28.13
N SER A 13 -17.96 0.15 28.24
CA SER A 13 -18.84 0.10 29.42
C SER A 13 -18.10 -0.30 30.69
N PHE A 14 -17.10 -1.19 30.57
CA PHE A 14 -16.23 -1.61 31.66
C PHE A 14 -15.30 -0.47 32.10
N CYS A 15 -14.66 0.23 31.16
CA CYS A 15 -13.83 1.41 31.44
C CYS A 15 -14.65 2.53 32.09
N MET A 16 -15.87 2.80 31.63
CA MET A 16 -16.78 3.78 32.23
C MET A 16 -17.17 3.42 33.67
N ARG A 17 -17.43 2.14 33.96
CA ARG A 17 -17.72 1.66 35.32
C ARG A 17 -16.50 1.62 36.23
N ALA A 18 -15.31 1.39 35.69
CA ALA A 18 -14.06 1.44 36.45
C ALA A 18 -13.59 2.88 36.70
N GLY A 19 -13.96 3.82 35.81
CA GLY A 19 -13.63 5.23 35.92
C GLY A 19 -14.62 6.06 36.75
N SER A 20 -15.75 5.49 37.19
CA SER A 20 -16.76 6.23 37.98
C SER A 20 -16.34 6.54 39.43
N ASP A 21 -15.27 5.92 39.93
CA ASP A 21 -14.64 6.26 41.21
C ASP A 21 -13.63 7.41 41.09
N PHE A 22 -13.31 7.84 39.86
CA PHE A 22 -12.64 9.12 39.63
C PHE A 22 -13.73 10.18 39.47
N GLU A 23 -13.76 11.16 40.37
CA GLU A 23 -14.43 12.44 40.07
C GLU A 23 -13.72 13.03 38.85
N SER A 24 -14.26 12.78 37.66
CA SER A 24 -13.69 13.31 36.44
C SER A 24 -13.94 14.81 36.45
N ASN A 25 -12.98 15.59 36.92
CA ASN A 25 -12.82 17.00 36.56
C ASN A 25 -12.45 17.18 35.07
N ALA A 26 -12.91 16.26 34.21
CA ALA A 26 -12.83 16.34 32.77
C ALA A 26 -13.81 17.42 32.34
N GLN A 27 -13.34 18.67 32.35
CA GLN A 27 -14.03 19.78 31.74
C GLN A 27 -14.27 19.42 30.26
N PRO A 28 -15.49 19.63 29.73
CA PRO A 28 -15.74 19.45 28.30
C PRO A 28 -14.77 20.34 27.53
N MET A 29 -14.06 19.72 26.58
CA MET A 29 -13.04 20.41 25.80
C MET A 29 -13.66 21.59 25.06
N ASP A 30 -13.02 22.75 25.16
CA ASP A 30 -13.45 23.93 24.43
C ASP A 30 -13.46 23.66 22.91
N PRO A 31 -14.50 24.08 22.16
CA PRO A 31 -14.63 23.79 20.72
C PRO A 31 -13.47 24.29 19.87
N GLU A 32 -12.83 25.40 20.24
CA GLU A 32 -11.66 25.95 19.53
C GLU A 32 -10.42 25.09 19.78
N THR A 33 -10.19 24.70 21.03
CA THR A 33 -9.10 23.78 21.40
C THR A 33 -9.26 22.42 20.72
N ALA A 34 -10.49 21.90 20.67
CA ALA A 34 -10.79 20.64 20.00
C ALA A 34 -10.60 20.72 18.47
N ARG A 35 -10.85 21.88 17.87
CA ARG A 35 -10.61 22.11 16.43
C ARG A 35 -9.12 22.20 16.13
N TRP A 36 -8.38 23.01 16.87
CA TRP A 36 -6.93 23.12 16.76
C TRP A 36 -6.25 21.75 16.91
N LEU A 37 -6.66 20.95 17.90
CA LEU A 37 -6.08 19.62 18.12
C LEU A 37 -6.38 18.67 16.96
N ARG A 38 -7.60 18.69 16.41
CA ARG A 38 -7.94 17.88 15.22
C ARG A 38 -7.11 18.29 14.01
N GLU A 39 -7.01 19.59 13.73
CA GLU A 39 -6.19 20.10 12.63
C GLU A 39 -4.70 19.76 12.82
N ALA A 40 -4.17 19.85 14.05
CA ALA A 40 -2.80 19.47 14.35
C ALA A 40 -2.55 17.97 14.16
N LEU A 41 -3.50 17.12 14.59
CA LEU A 41 -3.42 15.67 14.41
C LEU A 41 -3.54 15.29 12.93
N GLU A 42 -4.46 15.90 12.19
CA GLU A 42 -4.63 15.67 10.74
C GLU A 42 -3.39 16.12 9.96
N ASN A 43 -2.80 17.28 10.30
CA ASN A 43 -1.55 17.74 9.70
C ASN A 43 -0.32 16.88 10.07
N MET A 44 -0.40 16.12 11.17
CA MET A 44 0.65 15.21 11.60
C MET A 44 0.51 13.81 10.97
N THR A 45 -0.68 13.45 10.48
CA THR A 45 -0.93 12.17 9.82
C THR A 45 -0.76 12.28 8.32
N VAL A 46 0.11 11.45 7.75
CA VAL A 46 0.22 11.30 6.29
C VAL A 46 -0.85 10.32 5.81
N ASP A 47 -1.68 10.75 4.86
CA ASP A 47 -2.55 9.82 4.15
C ASP A 47 -1.71 8.94 3.22
N LEU A 48 -1.40 7.74 3.71
CA LEU A 48 -0.58 6.77 3.00
C LEU A 48 -1.24 6.31 1.70
N VAL A 49 -2.58 6.31 1.63
CA VAL A 49 -3.28 5.91 0.40
C VAL A 49 -3.09 6.97 -0.68
N ASP A 50 -3.16 8.25 -0.31
CA ASP A 50 -2.87 9.34 -1.23
C ASP A 50 -1.41 9.35 -1.67
N GLU A 51 -0.46 9.04 -0.78
CA GLU A 51 0.94 8.86 -1.16
C GLU A 51 1.11 7.72 -2.19
N MET A 52 0.45 6.58 -2.01
CA MET A 52 0.46 5.50 -3.00
C MET A 52 -0.09 5.96 -4.35
N ARG A 53 -1.21 6.71 -4.35
CA ARG A 53 -1.81 7.26 -5.58
C ARG A 53 -0.85 8.21 -6.30
N LYS A 54 -0.16 9.08 -5.55
CA LYS A 54 0.85 9.98 -6.10
C LYS A 54 1.99 9.19 -6.74
N SER A 55 2.54 8.18 -6.06
CA SER A 55 3.60 7.34 -6.61
C SER A 55 3.16 6.61 -7.89
N ILE A 56 1.94 6.06 -7.92
CA ILE A 56 1.38 5.43 -9.13
C ILE A 56 1.30 6.45 -10.28
N ALA A 57 0.77 7.65 -10.02
CA ALA A 57 0.63 8.71 -11.03
C ALA A 57 1.99 9.13 -11.59
N VAL A 58 2.98 9.36 -10.73
CA VAL A 58 4.35 9.73 -11.14
C VAL A 58 4.93 8.65 -12.05
N ILE A 59 4.77 7.37 -11.73
CA ILE A 59 5.29 6.29 -12.57
C ILE A 59 4.62 6.32 -13.95
N ILE A 60 3.29 6.44 -14.02
CA ILE A 60 2.54 6.45 -15.28
C ILE A 60 2.92 7.65 -16.16
N GLU A 61 3.03 8.84 -15.57
CA GLU A 61 3.36 10.08 -16.30
C GLU A 61 4.78 10.06 -16.89
N ASN A 62 5.72 9.40 -16.21
CA ASN A 62 7.13 9.40 -16.57
C ASN A 62 7.53 8.14 -17.36
N LEU A 63 6.68 7.11 -17.44
CA LEU A 63 6.98 5.80 -18.04
C LEU A 63 7.44 5.87 -19.50
N ASN A 64 6.91 6.81 -20.29
CA ASN A 64 7.26 7.00 -21.70
C ASN A 64 8.45 7.95 -21.91
N GLN A 65 8.98 8.54 -20.84
CA GLN A 65 10.07 9.50 -20.90
C GLN A 65 11.41 8.77 -20.76
N THR A 66 12.38 9.15 -21.58
CA THR A 66 13.70 8.50 -21.63
C THR A 66 14.80 9.29 -20.92
N ASP A 67 14.49 10.46 -20.38
CA ASP A 67 15.46 11.27 -19.67
C ASP A 67 15.77 10.72 -18.27
N GLU A 68 16.95 11.07 -17.76
CA GLU A 68 17.44 10.55 -16.48
C GLU A 68 16.60 11.06 -15.29
N GLY A 69 16.00 12.25 -15.41
CA GLY A 69 15.14 12.82 -14.38
C GLY A 69 13.83 12.03 -14.22
N ALA A 70 13.21 11.65 -15.34
CA ALA A 70 12.04 10.77 -15.35
C ALA A 70 12.36 9.40 -14.72
N ARG A 71 13.49 8.80 -15.08
CA ARG A 71 13.95 7.52 -14.50
C ARG A 71 14.12 7.62 -12.99
N ALA A 72 14.79 8.67 -12.50
CA ALA A 72 14.98 8.87 -11.07
C ALA A 72 13.64 8.98 -10.31
N LYS A 73 12.66 9.71 -10.87
CA LYS A 73 11.31 9.82 -10.29
C LYS A 73 10.57 8.48 -10.25
N ILE A 74 10.68 7.67 -11.31
CA ILE A 74 10.09 6.33 -11.36
C ILE A 74 10.71 5.44 -10.29
N THR A 75 12.05 5.40 -10.22
CA THR A 75 12.80 4.61 -9.23
C THR A 75 12.39 4.98 -7.81
N GLN A 76 12.37 6.26 -7.47
CA GLN A 76 11.98 6.75 -6.15
C GLN A 76 10.52 6.39 -5.82
N SER A 77 9.62 6.52 -6.80
CA SER A 77 8.21 6.19 -6.62
C SER A 77 8.00 4.68 -6.45
N LEU A 78 8.79 3.85 -7.13
CA LEU A 78 8.77 2.40 -6.96
C LEU A 78 9.29 2.00 -5.59
N GLU A 79 10.38 2.59 -5.11
CA GLU A 79 10.91 2.36 -3.76
C GLU A 79 9.86 2.70 -2.69
N ASN A 80 9.21 3.87 -2.82
CA ASN A 80 8.13 4.25 -1.90
C ASN A 80 6.96 3.24 -1.91
N LEU A 81 6.57 2.75 -3.09
CA LEU A 81 5.54 1.72 -3.18
C LEU A 81 5.97 0.38 -2.57
N ILE A 82 7.24 -0.01 -2.73
CA ILE A 82 7.79 -1.22 -2.09
C ILE A 82 7.66 -1.09 -0.58
N ASP A 83 8.14 0.01 -0.01
CA ASP A 83 8.11 0.26 1.44
C ASP A 83 6.67 0.27 1.99
N LEU A 84 5.75 0.98 1.32
CA LEU A 84 4.35 1.04 1.74
C LEU A 84 3.66 -0.32 1.66
N THR A 85 4.03 -1.16 0.68
CA THR A 85 3.40 -2.47 0.47
C THR A 85 4.01 -3.58 1.32
N GLU A 86 5.00 -3.29 2.15
CA GLU A 86 5.40 -4.20 3.24
C GLU A 86 4.26 -4.37 4.27
N ASP A 87 3.40 -3.36 4.42
CA ASP A 87 2.15 -3.48 5.19
C ASP A 87 1.07 -4.21 4.38
N ILE A 88 0.52 -5.26 4.95
CA ILE A 88 -0.47 -6.14 4.29
C ILE A 88 -1.77 -5.40 3.94
N ASN A 89 -2.22 -4.45 4.77
CA ASN A 89 -3.42 -3.67 4.50
C ASN A 89 -3.18 -2.70 3.35
N LEU A 90 -2.01 -2.05 3.33
CA LEU A 90 -1.62 -1.15 2.24
C LEU A 90 -1.39 -1.92 0.93
N ALA A 91 -0.85 -3.13 0.97
CA ALA A 91 -0.76 -4.02 -0.19
C ALA A 91 -2.14 -4.37 -0.77
N ASP A 92 -3.16 -4.62 0.06
CA ASP A 92 -4.52 -4.85 -0.42
C ASP A 92 -5.15 -3.56 -0.98
N ILE A 93 -4.87 -2.41 -0.37
CA ILE A 93 -5.29 -1.11 -0.89
C ILE A 93 -4.63 -0.83 -2.24
N PHE A 94 -3.33 -1.10 -2.39
CA PHE A 94 -2.58 -0.96 -3.65
C PHE A 94 -3.31 -1.64 -4.80
N LEU A 95 -3.73 -2.89 -4.59
CA LEU A 95 -4.50 -3.65 -5.58
C LEU A 95 -5.83 -2.98 -5.92
N LYS A 96 -6.55 -2.44 -4.93
CA LYS A 96 -7.84 -1.77 -5.13
C LYS A 96 -7.73 -0.43 -5.85
N ILE A 97 -6.58 0.25 -5.76
CA ILE A 97 -6.37 1.58 -6.37
C ILE A 97 -5.72 1.53 -7.76
N GLY A 98 -5.66 0.35 -8.38
CA GLY A 98 -5.12 0.17 -9.74
C GLY A 98 -3.66 -0.28 -9.80
N GLY A 99 -3.11 -0.78 -8.68
CA GLY A 99 -1.73 -1.25 -8.61
C GLY A 99 -1.44 -2.47 -9.48
N LEU A 100 -2.47 -3.26 -9.83
CA LEU A 100 -2.31 -4.38 -10.74
C LEU A 100 -2.03 -3.92 -12.17
N GLU A 101 -2.79 -2.96 -12.66
CA GLU A 101 -2.63 -2.37 -13.99
C GLU A 101 -1.25 -1.73 -14.12
N LEU A 102 -0.77 -1.09 -13.05
CA LEU A 102 0.60 -0.58 -12.97
C LEU A 102 1.64 -1.70 -13.13
N LEU A 103 1.51 -2.78 -12.35
CA LEU A 103 2.44 -3.92 -12.43
C LEU A 103 2.46 -4.54 -13.84
N ALA A 104 1.28 -4.72 -14.47
CA ALA A 104 1.20 -5.22 -15.83
C ALA A 104 1.93 -4.29 -16.82
N THR A 105 1.69 -2.98 -16.72
CA THR A 105 2.32 -1.95 -17.56
C THR A 105 3.84 -1.97 -17.43
N LEU A 106 4.36 -2.13 -16.20
CA LEU A 106 5.80 -2.19 -15.91
C LEU A 106 6.46 -3.45 -16.50
N PHE A 107 5.78 -4.60 -16.43
CA PHE A 107 6.28 -5.85 -17.03
C PHE A 107 6.15 -5.90 -18.56
N GLU A 108 5.33 -5.06 -19.17
CA GLU A 108 5.25 -4.92 -20.63
C GLU A 108 6.40 -4.09 -21.21
N GLN A 109 7.08 -3.27 -20.39
CA GLN A 109 8.24 -2.50 -20.83
C GLN A 109 9.44 -3.39 -21.16
N PRO A 110 10.37 -2.96 -22.04
CA PRO A 110 11.60 -3.69 -22.29
C PRO A 110 12.41 -3.94 -20.99
N PRO A 111 13.19 -5.04 -20.91
CA PRO A 111 14.03 -5.32 -19.75
C PRO A 111 14.87 -4.11 -19.35
N SER A 112 14.66 -3.63 -18.13
CA SER A 112 15.31 -2.44 -17.58
C SER A 112 15.70 -2.70 -16.12
N PRO A 113 16.55 -1.85 -15.51
CA PRO A 113 16.87 -1.95 -14.08
C PRO A 113 15.63 -1.94 -13.17
N LEU A 114 14.51 -1.37 -13.65
CA LEU A 114 13.23 -1.30 -12.92
C LEU A 114 12.56 -2.68 -12.75
N TYR A 115 12.96 -3.70 -13.52
CA TYR A 115 12.39 -5.05 -13.39
C TYR A 115 12.61 -5.66 -12.02
N CYS A 116 13.80 -5.45 -11.43
CA CYS A 116 14.10 -5.96 -10.09
C CYS A 116 13.18 -5.30 -9.05
N GLN A 117 13.02 -3.98 -9.10
CA GLN A 117 12.14 -3.23 -8.19
C GLN A 117 10.67 -3.60 -8.39
N THR A 118 10.23 -3.73 -9.64
CA THR A 118 8.86 -4.20 -9.97
C THR A 118 8.63 -5.62 -9.46
N GLY A 119 9.65 -6.48 -9.53
CA GLY A 119 9.63 -7.83 -8.96
C GLY A 119 9.52 -7.84 -7.44
N ASN A 120 10.24 -6.96 -6.75
CA ASN A 120 10.14 -6.80 -5.29
C ASN A 120 8.76 -6.30 -4.87
N LEU A 121 8.22 -5.30 -5.59
CA LEU A 121 6.86 -4.83 -5.37
C LEU A 121 5.86 -5.96 -5.56
N LEU A 122 5.96 -6.72 -6.66
CA LEU A 122 5.11 -7.89 -6.88
C LEU A 122 5.24 -8.91 -5.73
N ALA A 123 6.47 -9.16 -5.24
CA ALA A 123 6.71 -10.08 -4.14
C ALA A 123 5.99 -9.67 -2.85
N ASN A 124 6.03 -8.38 -2.48
CA ASN A 124 5.31 -7.86 -1.31
C ASN A 124 3.81 -8.10 -1.45
N ILE A 125 3.25 -7.85 -2.64
CA ILE A 125 1.83 -8.03 -2.91
C ILE A 125 1.42 -9.52 -2.89
N VAL A 126 2.21 -10.44 -3.43
CA VAL A 126 1.82 -11.86 -3.55
C VAL A 126 2.10 -12.69 -2.30
N GLN A 127 3.03 -12.28 -1.42
CA GLN A 127 3.44 -13.07 -0.26
C GLN A 127 2.26 -13.50 0.64
N ASN A 128 1.25 -12.64 0.79
CA ASN A 128 0.13 -12.89 1.72
C ASN A 128 -1.27 -12.73 1.09
N ASN A 129 -1.38 -12.61 -0.24
CA ASN A 129 -2.65 -12.36 -0.92
C ASN A 129 -2.93 -13.42 -2.01
N GLU A 130 -3.84 -14.36 -1.73
CA GLU A 130 -4.22 -15.41 -2.68
C GLU A 130 -4.79 -14.85 -4.00
N ALA A 131 -5.51 -13.71 -3.94
CA ALA A 131 -6.05 -13.07 -5.13
C ALA A 131 -4.90 -12.52 -5.99
N ALA A 132 -3.93 -11.86 -5.37
CA ALA A 132 -2.72 -11.40 -6.05
C ALA A 132 -1.92 -12.56 -6.66
N GLN A 133 -1.77 -13.68 -5.95
CA GLN A 133 -1.08 -14.87 -6.48
C GLN A 133 -1.78 -15.44 -7.72
N LYS A 134 -3.12 -15.49 -7.73
CA LYS A 134 -3.90 -15.93 -8.90
C LYS A 134 -3.71 -14.99 -10.09
N ILE A 135 -3.62 -13.69 -9.81
CA ILE A 135 -3.38 -12.68 -10.84
C ILE A 135 -1.94 -12.75 -11.38
N ALA A 136 -0.93 -12.89 -10.52
CA ALA A 136 0.46 -13.09 -10.92
C ALA A 136 0.62 -14.32 -11.82
N LYS A 137 -0.09 -15.42 -11.51
CA LYS A 137 -0.15 -16.61 -12.38
C LYS A 137 -0.74 -16.31 -13.77
N LYS A 138 -1.70 -15.38 -13.87
CA LYS A 138 -2.27 -14.95 -15.15
C LYS A 138 -1.25 -14.14 -15.96
N ILE A 139 -0.53 -13.22 -15.31
CA ILE A 139 0.54 -12.43 -15.93
C ILE A 139 1.63 -13.35 -16.50
N LYS A 140 2.07 -14.36 -15.73
CA LYS A 140 3.04 -15.37 -16.17
C LYS A 140 2.58 -16.13 -17.43
N LYS A 141 1.29 -16.48 -17.50
CA LYS A 141 0.75 -17.23 -18.64
C LYS A 141 0.70 -16.39 -19.92
N THR A 142 0.39 -15.09 -19.79
CA THR A 142 0.38 -14.13 -20.89
C THR A 142 1.80 -13.82 -21.36
N SER A 143 2.74 -13.60 -20.44
CA SER A 143 4.14 -13.35 -20.79
C SER A 143 4.79 -14.58 -21.42
N GLU A 144 4.51 -15.81 -20.95
CA GLU A 144 4.99 -17.04 -21.59
C GLU A 144 4.45 -17.23 -23.02
N ALA A 145 3.21 -16.79 -23.30
CA ALA A 145 2.64 -16.81 -24.65
C ALA A 145 3.35 -15.81 -25.58
N TYR A 146 3.64 -14.60 -25.10
CA TYR A 146 4.44 -13.59 -25.81
C TYR A 146 5.90 -14.04 -25.99
N PHE A 147 6.53 -14.59 -24.96
CA PHE A 147 7.92 -15.06 -25.02
C PHE A 147 8.11 -16.30 -25.91
N ARG A 148 7.10 -17.19 -26.00
CA ARG A 148 7.09 -18.27 -27.01
C ARG A 148 7.01 -17.74 -28.43
N ALA A 149 6.38 -16.58 -28.65
CA ALA A 149 6.36 -15.90 -29.94
C ALA A 149 7.67 -15.12 -30.24
N SER A 150 8.42 -14.72 -29.20
CA SER A 150 9.57 -13.81 -29.32
C SER A 150 10.96 -14.40 -28.96
N GLN A 151 11.07 -15.69 -28.64
CA GLN A 151 12.36 -16.39 -28.36
C GLN A 151 13.24 -15.80 -27.22
N VAL A 152 12.67 -15.05 -26.28
CA VAL A 152 13.41 -14.58 -25.09
C VAL A 152 12.92 -15.36 -23.87
N ARG A 153 13.82 -15.86 -23.01
CA ARG A 153 13.46 -16.55 -21.76
C ARG A 153 13.77 -15.62 -20.60
N LEU A 154 12.75 -15.13 -19.89
CA LEU A 154 12.93 -14.63 -18.53
C LEU A 154 12.33 -15.62 -17.54
N LEU A 155 13.18 -16.09 -16.65
CA LEU A 155 12.91 -17.15 -15.70
C LEU A 155 12.22 -16.53 -14.46
N LEU A 156 10.89 -16.55 -14.43
CA LEU A 156 10.12 -16.29 -13.20
C LEU A 156 10.27 -17.51 -12.27
N ILE A 157 11.45 -17.62 -11.65
CA ILE A 157 11.68 -18.44 -10.45
C ILE A 157 11.56 -17.49 -9.28
N VAL A 158 10.42 -17.53 -8.61
CA VAL A 158 10.21 -17.59 -7.14
C VAL A 158 8.69 -17.43 -6.98
N ILE A 159 7.96 -18.55 -7.05
CA ILE A 159 6.74 -18.82 -6.27
C ILE A 159 6.75 -20.32 -5.98
#